data_AF-A0A7J6VTM4-F1
#
_entry.id   AF-A0A7J6VTM4-F1
#
_cell.length_a   1.000
_cell.length_b   1.000
_cell.length_c   1.000
_cell.angle_alpha   90.00
_cell.angle_beta   90.00
_cell.angle_gamma   90.00
#
_symmetry.space_group_name_H-M   'P 1'
#
loop_
_entity.id
_entity.type
_entity.pdbx_description
1 polymer ?
#
loop_
_entity_poly.entity_id
_entity_poly.type
_entity_poly.pdbx_seq_one_letter_code
_entity_poly.pdbx_strand_id
1 'polypeptide(L)'
;MKKRGIEDMDLVMVDPWCVGYYSDSDAPSRRLAKPLIFCRTESDCPMENGYARPVEGIYLVVDMQNMVVLEFEDRKLVHLPPVDPLRNYTSGETRGGVDRSDVKPLQIIQPEGPSFHVHGHFVKWQKWKF
;
A
#
# COMPACT_ATOMS: atom_id res chain seq x y z
N MET A 1 -10.72 1.14 -18.24
CA MET A 1 -9.60 0.17 -18.17
C MET A 1 -9.13 -0.32 -19.52
N LYS A 2 -10.00 -0.87 -20.38
CA LYS A 2 -9.66 -1.30 -21.76
C LYS A 2 -8.80 -0.31 -22.58
N LYS A 3 -9.10 1.00 -22.54
CA LYS A 3 -8.29 2.05 -23.21
C LYS A 3 -6.82 2.08 -22.78
N ARG A 4 -6.51 1.56 -21.59
CA ARG A 4 -5.16 1.46 -20.99
C ARG A 4 -4.54 0.06 -21.16
N GLY A 5 -5.17 -0.83 -21.93
CA GLY A 5 -4.70 -2.20 -22.16
C GLY A 5 -4.95 -3.17 -21.00
N ILE A 6 -5.81 -2.81 -20.05
CA ILE A 6 -6.22 -3.67 -18.93
C ILE A 6 -7.52 -4.35 -19.33
N GLU A 7 -7.42 -5.63 -19.67
CA GLU A 7 -8.56 -6.49 -20.04
C GLU A 7 -9.04 -7.34 -18.85
N ASP A 8 -8.11 -7.76 -17.99
CA ASP A 8 -8.41 -8.51 -16.77
C ASP A 8 -8.65 -7.55 -15.60
N MET A 9 -9.89 -7.52 -15.12
CA MET A 9 -10.31 -6.65 -14.01
C MET A 9 -9.95 -7.24 -12.64
N ASP A 10 -9.64 -8.54 -12.54
CA ASP A 10 -9.21 -9.17 -11.28
C ASP A 10 -7.81 -8.67 -10.87
N LEU A 11 -7.03 -8.15 -11.83
CA LEU A 11 -5.75 -7.48 -11.59
C LEU A 11 -5.90 -6.05 -11.07
N VAL A 12 -7.09 -5.44 -11.14
CA VAL A 12 -7.29 -4.05 -10.75
C VAL A 12 -7.48 -3.94 -9.24
N MET A 13 -6.57 -3.21 -8.61
CA MET A 13 -6.65 -2.87 -7.19
C MET A 13 -7.15 -1.43 -7.05
N VAL A 14 -8.11 -1.22 -6.14
CA VAL A 14 -8.68 0.10 -5.83
C VAL A 14 -8.48 0.37 -4.35
N ASP A 15 -7.74 1.43 -4.03
CA ASP A 15 -7.40 1.79 -2.66
C ASP A 15 -8.18 3.06 -2.24
N PRO A 16 -9.11 3.00 -1.28
CA PRO A 16 -10.00 4.11 -0.94
C PRO A 16 -9.29 5.16 -0.07
N TRP A 17 -8.64 6.13 -0.72
CA TRP A 17 -7.95 7.22 -0.02
C TRP A 17 -8.92 8.28 0.51
N CYS A 18 -8.53 8.93 1.61
CA CYS A 18 -9.31 10.01 2.22
C CYS A 18 -9.39 11.24 1.31
N VAL A 19 -10.51 11.97 1.37
CA VAL A 19 -10.75 13.13 0.50
C VAL A 19 -10.21 14.45 1.03
N GLY A 20 -9.79 14.51 2.30
CA GLY A 20 -9.48 15.77 2.99
C GLY A 20 -10.73 16.64 3.21
N TYR A 21 -10.53 17.93 3.52
CA TYR A 21 -11.61 18.93 3.53
C TYR A 21 -11.13 20.17 2.79
N TYR A 22 -11.67 20.38 1.59
CA TYR A 22 -11.31 21.52 0.73
C TYR A 22 -12.45 22.54 0.58
N SER A 23 -13.70 22.08 0.65
CA SER A 23 -14.90 22.92 0.65
C SER A 23 -16.08 22.18 1.27
N ASP A 24 -17.24 22.84 1.40
CA ASP A 24 -18.48 22.21 1.89
C ASP A 24 -18.92 20.99 1.06
N SER A 25 -18.44 20.86 -0.19
CA SER A 25 -18.68 19.65 -1.02
C SER A 25 -18.11 18.38 -0.40
N ASP A 26 -16.98 18.52 0.32
CA ASP A 26 -16.22 17.44 0.96
C ASP A 26 -16.47 17.42 2.49
N ALA A 27 -17.56 18.05 2.96
CA ALA A 27 -17.88 18.17 4.38
C ALA A 27 -18.01 16.80 5.08
N PRO A 28 -17.66 16.72 6.39
CA PRO A 28 -17.72 15.47 7.17
C PRO A 28 -19.15 14.96 7.40
N SER A 29 -20.17 15.69 6.95
CA SER A 29 -21.56 15.20 6.85
C SER A 29 -21.71 14.06 5.84
N ARG A 30 -20.70 13.83 4.99
CA ARG A 30 -20.64 12.72 4.03
C ARG A 30 -19.38 11.89 4.26
N ARG A 31 -19.50 10.57 4.13
CA ARG A 31 -18.36 9.65 4.19
C ARG A 31 -17.81 9.42 2.78
N LEU A 32 -16.87 10.28 2.36
CA LEU A 32 -16.34 10.27 1.00
C LEU A 32 -14.95 9.62 0.92
N ALA A 33 -14.65 9.02 -0.23
CA ALA A 33 -13.31 8.55 -0.62
C ALA A 33 -12.94 9.06 -2.03
N LYS A 34 -11.64 9.25 -2.27
CA LYS A 34 -11.05 9.54 -3.58
C LYS A 34 -10.11 8.38 -3.93
N PRO A 35 -10.64 7.26 -4.45
CA PRO A 35 -9.84 6.06 -4.63
C PRO A 35 -8.71 6.24 -5.64
N LEU A 36 -7.57 5.64 -5.33
CA LEU A 36 -6.47 5.45 -6.29
C LEU A 36 -6.57 4.05 -6.88
N ILE A 37 -6.19 3.93 -8.15
CA ILE A 37 -6.31 2.68 -8.89
C ILE A 37 -4.92 2.21 -9.31
N PHE A 38 -4.69 0.91 -9.17
CA PHE A 38 -3.44 0.24 -9.51
C PHE A 38 -3.74 -1.03 -10.30
N CYS A 39 -2.77 -1.51 -11.07
CA CYS A 39 -2.91 -2.73 -11.87
C CYS A 39 -1.80 -3.71 -11.57
N ARG A 40 -2.16 -4.84 -10.96
CA ARG A 40 -1.28 -5.99 -10.76
C ARG A 40 -0.88 -6.63 -12.09
N THR A 41 0.07 -7.55 -12.02
CA THR A 41 0.54 -8.39 -13.11
C THR A 41 0.07 -9.82 -12.95
N GLU A 42 -0.15 -10.28 -11.72
CA GLU A 42 -0.55 -11.64 -11.38
C GLU A 42 -1.66 -11.61 -10.30
N SER A 43 -2.79 -12.25 -10.58
CA SER A 43 -3.98 -12.13 -9.70
C SER A 43 -3.82 -12.85 -8.36
N ASP A 44 -3.03 -13.92 -8.32
CA ASP A 44 -2.93 -14.83 -7.17
C ASP A 44 -1.57 -14.78 -6.46
N CYS A 45 -0.75 -13.75 -6.72
CA CYS A 45 0.55 -13.60 -6.07
C CYS A 45 0.43 -12.69 -4.83
N PRO A 46 0.42 -13.24 -3.59
CA PRO A 46 0.30 -12.43 -2.37
C PRO A 46 1.52 -11.53 -2.12
N MET A 47 2.63 -11.78 -2.82
CA MET A 47 3.88 -11.04 -2.69
C MET A 47 4.03 -9.93 -3.73
N GLU A 48 3.05 -9.76 -4.62
CA GLU A 48 3.11 -8.73 -5.66
C GLU A 48 2.85 -7.32 -5.10
N ASN A 49 3.69 -6.38 -5.51
CA ASN A 49 3.53 -4.97 -5.23
C ASN A 49 2.67 -4.27 -6.29
N GLY A 50 1.34 -4.31 -6.13
CA GLY A 50 0.40 -3.61 -7.02
C GLY A 50 0.66 -2.09 -7.10
N TYR A 51 1.17 -1.47 -6.04
CA TYR A 51 1.50 -0.05 -6.01
C TYR A 51 2.60 0.36 -7.00
N ALA A 52 3.36 -0.59 -7.54
CA ALA A 52 4.38 -0.36 -8.56
C ALA A 52 3.82 0.09 -9.92
N ARG A 53 2.51 -0.09 -10.14
CA ARG A 53 1.83 0.14 -11.43
C ARG A 53 0.53 0.94 -11.25
N PRO A 54 0.60 2.23 -10.86
CA PRO A 54 -0.56 3.11 -10.78
C PRO A 54 -1.26 3.28 -12.14
N VAL A 55 -2.59 3.31 -12.09
CA VAL A 55 -3.47 3.66 -13.20
C VAL A 55 -3.77 5.15 -13.10
N GLU A 56 -2.96 5.97 -13.77
CA GLU A 56 -3.08 7.42 -13.68
C GLU A 56 -4.16 8.02 -14.61
N GLY A 57 -4.55 9.25 -14.25
CA GLY A 57 -5.44 10.10 -15.03
C GLY A 57 -6.92 9.83 -14.86
N ILE A 58 -7.29 8.90 -13.97
CA ILE A 58 -8.68 8.67 -13.54
C ILE A 58 -8.87 9.31 -12.16
N TYR A 59 -9.93 10.09 -12.01
CA TYR A 59 -10.33 10.74 -10.77
C TYR A 59 -11.74 10.28 -10.42
N LEU A 60 -11.93 9.97 -9.14
CA LEU A 60 -13.15 9.38 -8.61
C LEU A 60 -13.50 10.07 -7.30
N VAL A 61 -14.79 10.28 -7.06
CA VAL A 61 -15.31 10.53 -5.72
C VAL A 61 -16.40 9.51 -5.44
N VAL A 62 -16.28 8.80 -4.32
CA VAL A 62 -17.19 7.73 -3.92
C VAL A 62 -17.84 8.09 -2.59
N ASP A 63 -19.16 7.94 -2.52
CA ASP A 63 -19.89 7.93 -1.26
C ASP A 63 -19.81 6.53 -0.66
N MET A 64 -19.04 6.40 0.41
CA MET A 64 -18.81 5.12 1.09
C MET A 64 -19.97 4.71 2.00
N GLN A 65 -20.91 5.61 2.30
CA GLN A 65 -22.10 5.28 3.08
C GLN A 65 -23.19 4.69 2.18
N ASN A 66 -23.39 5.27 1.01
CA ASN A 66 -24.40 4.83 0.04
C ASN A 66 -23.85 3.87 -1.01
N MET A 67 -22.52 3.64 -1.04
CA MET A 67 -21.82 2.79 -2.00
C MET A 67 -22.05 3.20 -3.46
N VAL A 68 -22.01 4.51 -3.73
CA VAL A 68 -22.21 5.07 -5.07
C VAL A 68 -21.01 5.91 -5.52
N VAL A 69 -20.69 5.82 -6.82
CA VAL A 69 -19.75 6.74 -7.46
C VAL A 69 -20.48 8.05 -7.73
N LEU A 70 -19.97 9.14 -7.16
CA LEU A 70 -20.53 10.48 -7.30
C LEU A 70 -19.92 11.23 -8.47
N GLU A 71 -18.61 11.10 -8.63
CA GLU A 71 -17.85 11.77 -9.67
C GLU A 71 -16.91 10.76 -10.33
N PHE A 72 -16.80 10.85 -11.65
CA PHE A 72 -15.88 10.06 -12.46
C PHE A 72 -15.32 10.94 -13.57
N GLU A 73 -14.00 11.10 -13.60
CA GLU A 73 -13.31 11.85 -14.64
C GLU A 73 -12.08 11.08 -15.15
N ASP A 74 -12.09 10.73 -16.44
CA ASP A 74 -10.91 10.19 -17.14
C ASP A 74 -10.21 11.33 -17.89
N ARG A 75 -9.34 12.06 -17.17
CA ARG A 75 -8.72 13.32 -17.63
C ARG A 75 -7.55 13.10 -18.60
N LYS A 76 -6.80 12.02 -18.43
CA LYS A 76 -5.57 11.78 -19.20
C LYS A 76 -5.31 10.30 -19.37
N LEU A 77 -5.06 9.89 -20.61
CA LEU A 77 -4.53 8.55 -20.88
C LEU A 77 -3.03 8.53 -20.58
N VAL A 78 -2.65 7.96 -19.44
CA VAL A 78 -1.26 7.70 -19.05
C VAL A 78 -0.99 6.21 -19.21
N HIS A 79 0.12 5.85 -19.84
CA HIS A 79 0.51 4.46 -19.98
C HIS A 79 0.87 3.87 -18.61
N LEU A 80 0.44 2.62 -18.38
CA LEU A 80 0.87 1.88 -17.20
C LEU A 80 2.40 1.78 -17.18
N PRO A 81 3.03 1.92 -16.00
CA PRO A 81 4.41 1.53 -15.84
C PRO A 81 4.63 0.09 -16.33
N PRO A 82 5.77 -0.18 -17.00
CA PRO A 82 6.10 -1.52 -17.45
C PRO A 82 6.21 -2.48 -16.26
N VAL A 83 6.04 -3.76 -16.54
CA VAL A 83 6.26 -4.81 -15.54
C VAL A 83 7.73 -4.85 -15.17
N ASP A 84 8.01 -4.81 -13.87
CA ASP A 84 9.35 -4.84 -13.32
C ASP A 84 9.36 -5.72 -12.06
N PRO A 85 9.85 -6.97 -12.17
CA PRO A 85 9.92 -7.91 -11.04
C PRO A 85 10.74 -7.38 -9.87
N LEU A 86 11.66 -6.44 -10.10
CA LEU A 86 12.50 -5.85 -9.05
C LEU A 86 11.73 -4.88 -8.15
N ARG A 87 10.49 -4.52 -8.50
CA ARG A 87 9.60 -3.70 -7.66
C ARG A 87 8.81 -4.49 -6.62
N ASN A 88 8.90 -5.82 -6.66
CA ASN A 88 8.45 -6.68 -5.56
C ASN A 88 9.57 -6.77 -4.53
N TYR A 89 9.33 -6.37 -3.28
CA TYR A 89 10.35 -6.26 -2.22
C TYR A 89 10.67 -7.59 -1.51
N THR A 90 10.68 -8.69 -2.27
CA THR A 90 10.93 -10.06 -1.79
C THR A 90 12.44 -10.38 -1.79
N SER A 91 12.88 -11.62 -1.60
CA SER A 91 14.30 -11.94 -1.79
C SER A 91 14.68 -11.81 -3.27
N GLY A 92 15.93 -11.43 -3.56
CA GLY A 92 16.44 -11.30 -4.92
C GLY A 92 16.20 -12.54 -5.77
N GLU A 93 16.40 -13.72 -5.18
CA GLU A 93 16.22 -15.03 -5.84
C GLU A 93 14.81 -15.21 -6.42
N THR A 94 13.78 -14.74 -5.73
CA THR A 94 12.37 -14.89 -6.16
C THR A 94 11.99 -14.03 -7.37
N ARG A 95 12.84 -13.08 -7.75
CA ARG A 95 12.58 -12.08 -8.81
C ARG A 95 13.70 -11.98 -9.84
N GLY A 96 14.56 -13.01 -9.91
CA GLY A 96 15.69 -13.06 -10.83
C GLY A 96 16.84 -12.09 -10.51
N GLY A 97 16.86 -11.54 -9.29
CA GLY A 97 17.95 -10.72 -8.75
C GLY A 97 18.87 -11.51 -7.81
N VAL A 98 19.81 -10.80 -7.19
CA VAL A 98 20.76 -11.38 -6.23
C VAL A 98 20.81 -10.51 -4.97
N ASP A 99 20.64 -11.13 -3.81
CA ASP A 99 20.81 -10.46 -2.53
C ASP A 99 22.29 -10.37 -2.15
N ARG A 100 22.65 -9.40 -1.32
CA ARG A 100 24.03 -9.22 -0.84
C ARG A 100 24.45 -10.43 0.01
N SER A 101 25.62 -10.99 -0.28
CA SER A 101 26.18 -12.15 0.42
C SER A 101 27.40 -11.81 1.31
N ASP A 102 27.79 -10.54 1.36
CA ASP A 102 28.99 -10.05 2.05
C ASP A 102 28.72 -9.52 3.48
N VAL A 103 27.47 -9.50 3.92
CA VAL A 103 27.08 -9.06 5.26
C VAL A 103 27.46 -10.12 6.29
N LYS A 104 28.39 -9.78 7.20
CA LYS A 104 28.82 -10.67 8.29
C LYS A 104 27.80 -10.67 9.44
N PRO A 105 27.62 -11.79 10.18
CA PRO A 105 26.70 -11.86 11.31
C PRO A 105 27.06 -10.91 12.46
N LEU A 106 26.05 -10.33 13.11
CA LEU A 106 26.16 -9.58 14.37
C LEU A 106 25.41 -10.33 15.47
N GLN A 107 26.07 -10.60 16.61
CA GLN A 107 25.45 -11.24 17.77
C GLN A 107 25.29 -10.23 18.92
N ILE A 108 24.05 -10.05 19.40
CA ILE A 108 23.71 -9.21 20.56
C ILE A 108 23.04 -10.10 21.60
N ILE A 109 23.68 -10.28 22.77
CA ILE A 109 23.26 -11.26 23.79
C ILE A 109 23.19 -10.57 25.16
N GLN A 110 22.10 -10.80 25.90
CA GLN A 110 21.94 -10.42 27.31
C GLN A 110 21.79 -11.70 28.16
N PRO A 111 22.88 -12.25 28.73
CA PRO A 111 22.85 -13.54 29.42
C PRO A 111 21.88 -13.59 30.61
N GLU A 112 21.66 -12.44 31.26
CA GLU A 112 20.75 -12.29 32.40
C GLU A 112 19.36 -11.74 31.98
N GLY A 113 19.08 -11.69 30.68
CA GLY A 113 17.85 -11.13 30.14
C GLY A 113 17.84 -9.59 30.08
N PRO A 114 16.71 -9.00 29.62
CA PRO A 114 16.57 -7.55 29.53
C PRO A 114 16.40 -6.92 30.92
N SER A 115 16.88 -5.70 31.11
CA SER A 115 16.70 -4.96 32.36
C SER A 115 15.31 -4.31 32.50
N PHE A 116 14.39 -4.55 31.57
CA PHE A 116 13.01 -4.07 31.62
C PHE A 116 12.04 -5.21 31.94
N HIS A 117 10.93 -4.87 32.58
CA HIS A 117 9.83 -5.79 32.89
C HIS A 117 8.54 -5.25 32.27
N VAL A 118 7.80 -6.11 31.58
CA VAL A 118 6.49 -5.78 30.99
C VAL A 118 5.40 -6.55 31.73
N HIS A 119 4.42 -5.83 32.26
CA HIS A 119 3.22 -6.40 32.85
C HIS A 119 1.99 -5.82 32.15
N GLY A 120 1.42 -6.57 31.19
CA GLY A 120 0.41 -6.03 30.29
C GLY A 120 1.01 -4.94 29.39
N HIS A 121 0.53 -3.70 29.52
CA HIS A 121 1.07 -2.53 28.82
C HIS A 121 2.03 -1.70 29.67
N PHE A 122 2.19 -2.04 30.95
CA PHE A 122 3.01 -1.29 31.89
C PHE A 122 4.46 -1.77 31.84
N VAL A 123 5.39 -0.83 31.70
CA VAL A 123 6.83 -1.08 31.56
C VAL A 123 7.58 -0.46 32.74
N LYS A 124 8.41 -1.28 33.38
CA LYS A 124 9.44 -0.82 34.33
C LYS A 124 10.81 -1.01 33.70
N TRP A 125 11.56 0.06 33.56
CA TRP A 125 12.92 -0.01 33.04
C TRP A 125 13.82 1.00 33.76
N GLN A 126 14.87 0.50 34.40
CA GLN A 126 15.75 1.33 35.24
C GLN A 126 14.90 2.13 36.27
N LYS A 127 15.00 3.45 36.27
CA LYS A 127 14.25 4.35 37.15
C LYS A 127 12.89 4.77 36.58
N TRP A 128 12.54 4.32 35.36
CA TRP A 128 11.35 4.73 34.62
C TRP A 128 10.19 3.76 34.77
N LYS A 129 8.98 4.31 34.71
CA LYS A 129 7.70 3.60 34.74
C LYS A 129 6.72 4.30 33.80
N PHE A 130 6.11 3.56 32.87
CA PHE A 130 5.12 4.06 31.93
C PHE A 130 4.13 2.97 31.53
#